data_AF-A0A2E8U2P4-F1
#
_entry.id   AF-A0A2E8U2P4-F1
#
_cell.length_a   1.000
_cell.length_b   1.000
_cell.length_c   1.000
_cell.angle_alpha   90.00
_cell.angle_beta   90.00
_cell.angle_gamma   90.00
#
_symmetry.space_group_name_H-M   'P 1'
#
loop_
_entity.id
_entity.type
_entity.pdbx_description
1 polymer ?
#
loop_
_entity_poly.entity_id
_entity_poly.type
_entity_poly.pdbx_seq_one_letter_code
_entity_poly.pdbx_strand_id
1 'polypeptide(L)'
;MGKPTGFMEITRQDRSYTPVAERITHFDEFLVPMADDDLSNQGARCMDCGIPFCHQGCPVNNIIPDWNDLVYRSDYRQALDLLHSTNNFPEFTGRICPAPCEAACTLNITDEPVTIKSIECAIVDRGWQEGWIHPQVSARSTGKRIAVIGSGPAGLACAQQLARAGHRVLVFEKNIRVGGLLRYGIPDFKMAKSLIDRRMAQMQAEGVVFRTNSHVGEDVSPMSLLINFDAVALSGGCEQPRDL
;
A
#
# COMPACT_ATOMS: atom_id res chain seq x y z
N MET A 1 -21.23 -13.21 3.72
CA MET A 1 -19.78 -13.10 3.45
C MET A 1 -19.05 -14.16 4.26
N GLY A 2 -18.00 -14.77 3.71
CA GLY A 2 -17.25 -15.85 4.36
C GLY A 2 -18.08 -17.12 4.61
N LYS A 3 -17.56 -18.00 5.47
CA LYS A 3 -18.30 -19.17 5.97
C LYS A 3 -18.95 -18.78 7.32
N PRO A 4 -20.27 -18.88 7.50
CA PRO A 4 -20.95 -18.42 8.72
C PRO A 4 -20.37 -18.96 10.04
N THR A 5 -19.81 -20.17 10.01
CA THR A 5 -19.17 -20.84 11.15
C THR A 5 -17.65 -20.96 11.02
N GLY A 6 -17.05 -20.34 10.00
CA GLY A 6 -15.63 -20.51 9.65
C GLY A 6 -14.68 -20.15 10.79
N PHE A 7 -14.98 -19.10 11.54
CA PHE A 7 -14.18 -18.69 12.71
C PHE A 7 -14.20 -19.71 13.85
N MET A 8 -15.21 -20.58 13.95
CA MET A 8 -15.28 -21.64 14.97
C MET A 8 -14.53 -22.92 14.55
N GLU A 9 -14.36 -23.13 13.24
CA GLU A 9 -13.85 -24.38 12.68
C GLU A 9 -12.40 -24.29 12.22
N ILE A 10 -11.95 -23.09 11.84
CA ILE A 10 -10.65 -22.84 11.21
C ILE A 10 -9.80 -22.09 12.22
N THR A 11 -8.62 -22.59 12.57
CA THR A 11 -7.65 -21.89 13.43
C THR A 11 -6.95 -20.76 12.65
N ARG A 12 -6.55 -19.70 13.36
CA ARG A 12 -5.82 -18.59 12.75
C ARG A 12 -4.47 -19.11 12.29
N GLN A 13 -4.09 -18.72 11.09
CA GLN A 13 -2.75 -18.98 10.56
C GLN A 13 -2.23 -17.70 9.96
N ASP A 14 -0.98 -17.37 10.28
CA ASP A 14 -0.28 -16.25 9.67
C ASP A 14 0.89 -16.75 8.82
N ARG A 15 1.47 -15.84 8.05
CA ARG A 15 2.69 -16.10 7.28
C ARG A 15 3.80 -16.59 8.20
N SER A 16 4.48 -17.64 7.76
CA SER A 16 5.67 -18.14 8.43
C SER A 16 6.91 -17.38 7.97
N TYR A 17 8.02 -17.64 8.64
CA TYR A 17 9.32 -17.08 8.29
C TYR A 17 10.26 -18.19 7.86
N THR A 18 11.21 -17.88 6.97
CA THR A 18 12.33 -18.78 6.70
C THR A 18 13.18 -18.99 7.97
N PRO A 19 13.90 -20.12 8.08
CA PRO A 19 14.70 -20.45 9.26
C PRO A 19 15.67 -19.33 9.66
N VAL A 20 15.90 -19.18 10.97
CA VAL A 20 16.77 -18.11 11.50
C VAL A 20 18.18 -18.18 10.89
N ALA A 21 18.73 -19.39 10.76
CA ALA A 21 20.06 -19.61 10.20
C ALA A 21 20.19 -19.14 8.74
N GLU A 22 19.10 -19.11 7.98
CA GLU A 22 19.05 -18.64 6.60
C GLU A 22 18.91 -17.11 6.56
N ARG A 23 17.89 -16.56 7.26
CA ARG A 23 17.53 -15.14 7.15
C ARG A 23 18.51 -14.14 7.77
N ILE A 24 19.51 -14.60 8.54
CA ILE A 24 20.59 -13.74 9.07
C ILE A 24 21.75 -13.55 8.08
N THR A 25 21.74 -14.28 6.96
CA THR A 25 22.82 -14.24 5.97
C THR A 25 22.58 -13.27 4.81
N HIS A 26 21.35 -12.74 4.71
CA HIS A 26 20.92 -11.83 3.66
C HIS A 26 19.99 -10.74 4.20
N PHE A 27 19.63 -9.77 3.35
CA PHE A 27 18.67 -8.71 3.67
C PHE A 27 17.37 -8.82 2.88
N ASP A 28 17.16 -9.88 2.10
CA ASP A 28 15.90 -10.13 1.40
C ASP A 28 14.71 -10.42 2.33
N GLU A 29 13.48 -10.26 1.83
CA GLU A 29 12.26 -10.62 2.55
C GLU A 29 12.29 -12.12 2.91
N PHE A 30 12.04 -12.43 4.19
CA PHE A 30 12.03 -13.79 4.72
C PHE A 30 10.62 -14.29 5.09
N LEU A 31 9.58 -13.50 4.78
CA LEU A 31 8.19 -13.89 4.96
C LEU A 31 7.79 -14.87 3.86
N VAL A 32 7.28 -16.02 4.26
CA VAL A 32 6.80 -17.05 3.33
C VAL A 32 5.32 -16.77 3.02
N PRO A 33 4.93 -16.62 1.74
CA PRO A 33 3.53 -16.48 1.36
C PRO A 33 2.71 -17.70 1.81
N MET A 34 1.45 -17.47 2.20
CA MET A 34 0.51 -18.53 2.50
C MET A 34 0.03 -19.21 1.22
N ALA A 35 -0.34 -20.48 1.30
CA ALA A 35 -0.98 -21.17 0.19
C ALA A 35 -2.39 -20.59 -0.06
N ASP A 36 -2.89 -20.70 -1.29
CA ASP A 36 -4.21 -20.20 -1.69
C ASP A 36 -5.33 -20.80 -0.82
N ASP A 37 -5.24 -22.08 -0.49
CA ASP A 37 -6.22 -22.77 0.38
C ASP A 37 -6.19 -22.22 1.82
N ASP A 38 -5.00 -21.93 2.36
CA ASP A 38 -4.86 -21.35 3.69
C ASP A 38 -5.39 -19.91 3.71
N LEU A 39 -5.13 -19.12 2.67
CA LEU A 39 -5.67 -17.76 2.50
C LEU A 39 -7.19 -17.77 2.40
N SER A 40 -7.75 -18.70 1.62
CA SER A 40 -9.21 -18.89 1.51
C SER A 40 -9.81 -19.23 2.87
N ASN A 41 -9.17 -20.14 3.62
CA ASN A 41 -9.56 -20.50 4.99
C ASN A 41 -9.50 -19.30 5.94
N GLN A 42 -8.47 -18.45 5.87
CA GLN A 42 -8.39 -17.26 6.69
C GLN A 42 -9.47 -16.22 6.30
N GLY A 43 -9.78 -16.06 5.01
CA GLY A 43 -10.91 -15.24 4.55
C GLY A 43 -12.25 -15.77 5.07
N ALA A 44 -12.42 -17.08 5.15
CA ALA A 44 -13.61 -17.75 5.66
C ALA A 44 -13.86 -17.51 7.16
N ARG A 45 -12.84 -17.11 7.95
CA ARG A 45 -12.99 -16.70 9.36
C ARG A 45 -13.72 -15.36 9.54
N CYS A 46 -13.97 -14.60 8.47
CA CYS A 46 -14.74 -13.36 8.58
C CYS A 46 -16.18 -13.63 9.04
N MET A 47 -16.62 -12.98 10.12
CA MET A 47 -17.93 -13.22 10.74
C MET A 47 -19.10 -12.50 10.05
N ASP A 48 -18.87 -11.76 8.96
CA ASP A 48 -19.90 -10.94 8.29
C ASP A 48 -20.65 -10.01 9.28
N CYS A 49 -19.86 -9.26 10.07
CA CYS A 49 -20.39 -8.43 11.15
C CYS A 49 -21.34 -7.35 10.60
N GLY A 50 -22.53 -7.21 11.19
CA GLY A 50 -23.46 -6.13 10.81
C GLY A 50 -22.87 -4.72 10.96
N ILE A 51 -21.93 -4.54 11.89
CA ILE A 51 -21.08 -3.33 11.99
C ILE A 51 -19.62 -3.76 11.84
N PRO A 52 -18.98 -3.57 10.67
CA PRO A 52 -17.60 -3.99 10.44
C PRO A 52 -16.61 -3.01 11.08
N PHE A 53 -16.28 -3.21 12.36
CA PHE A 53 -15.31 -2.37 13.08
C PHE A 53 -13.91 -2.37 12.43
N CYS A 54 -13.56 -3.42 11.68
CA CYS A 54 -12.33 -3.47 10.91
C CYS A 54 -12.23 -2.35 9.86
N HIS A 55 -13.36 -1.87 9.29
CA HIS A 55 -13.38 -0.72 8.38
C HIS A 55 -12.89 0.54 9.10
N GLN A 56 -13.48 0.82 10.26
CA GLN A 56 -13.15 2.00 11.07
C GLN A 56 -11.74 1.91 11.66
N GLY A 57 -11.27 0.71 11.97
CA GLY A 57 -9.90 0.47 12.40
C GLY A 57 -8.86 0.71 11.30
N CYS A 58 -9.26 0.68 10.03
CA CYS A 58 -8.37 0.94 8.90
C CYS A 58 -8.35 2.44 8.56
N PRO A 59 -7.19 3.13 8.62
CA PRO A 59 -7.12 4.57 8.34
C PRO A 59 -7.55 4.97 6.91
N VAL A 60 -7.52 4.03 5.97
CA VAL A 60 -7.99 4.25 4.58
C VAL A 60 -9.41 3.72 4.35
N ASN A 61 -10.10 3.28 5.41
CA ASN A 61 -11.45 2.72 5.36
C ASN A 61 -11.61 1.60 4.32
N ASN A 62 -10.63 0.68 4.25
CA ASN A 62 -10.69 -0.46 3.35
C ASN A 62 -11.98 -1.27 3.57
N ILE A 63 -12.51 -1.82 2.48
CA ILE A 63 -13.76 -2.60 2.44
C ILE A 63 -13.45 -4.08 2.72
N ILE A 64 -13.02 -4.34 3.96
CA ILE A 64 -12.31 -5.58 4.36
C ILE A 64 -13.13 -6.87 4.26
N PRO A 65 -14.36 -6.97 4.80
CA PRO A 65 -15.18 -8.17 4.70
C PRO A 65 -15.43 -8.59 3.26
N ASP A 66 -15.66 -7.63 2.37
CA ASP A 66 -15.95 -7.88 0.96
C ASP A 66 -14.77 -8.52 0.25
N TRP A 67 -13.56 -7.95 0.34
CA TRP A 67 -12.41 -8.60 -0.31
C TRP A 67 -11.95 -9.87 0.42
N ASN A 68 -12.24 -10.04 1.71
CA ASN A 68 -12.07 -11.34 2.40
C ASN A 68 -13.00 -12.42 1.82
N ASP A 69 -14.27 -12.08 1.59
CA ASP A 69 -15.25 -12.98 0.98
C ASP A 69 -14.87 -13.33 -0.46
N LEU A 70 -14.34 -12.37 -1.21
CA LEU A 70 -13.85 -12.60 -2.58
C LEU A 70 -12.62 -13.53 -2.58
N VAL A 71 -11.68 -13.37 -1.64
CA VAL A 71 -10.56 -14.30 -1.49
C VAL A 71 -11.03 -15.70 -1.10
N TYR A 72 -11.99 -15.81 -0.19
CA TYR A 72 -12.62 -17.10 0.15
C TYR A 72 -13.23 -17.79 -1.07
N ARG A 73 -13.87 -17.02 -1.97
CA ARG A 73 -14.44 -17.51 -3.24
C ARG A 73 -13.43 -17.64 -4.38
N SER A 74 -12.16 -17.40 -4.12
CA SER A 74 -11.07 -17.39 -5.11
C SER A 74 -11.22 -16.33 -6.23
N ASP A 75 -12.03 -15.29 -6.03
CA ASP A 75 -12.16 -14.16 -6.96
C ASP A 75 -11.16 -13.04 -6.62
N TYR A 76 -9.88 -13.34 -6.86
CA TYR A 76 -8.79 -12.41 -6.54
C TYR A 76 -8.77 -11.17 -7.43
N ARG A 77 -9.34 -11.24 -8.64
CA ARG A 77 -9.38 -10.09 -9.56
C ARG A 77 -10.33 -9.03 -9.03
N GLN A 78 -11.54 -9.43 -8.64
CA GLN A 78 -12.49 -8.51 -8.04
C GLN A 78 -12.01 -8.03 -6.66
N ALA A 79 -11.36 -8.91 -5.88
CA ALA A 79 -10.77 -8.53 -4.58
C ALA A 79 -9.72 -7.43 -4.75
N LEU A 80 -8.88 -7.53 -5.79
CA LEU A 80 -7.86 -6.53 -6.12
C LEU A 80 -8.48 -5.20 -6.52
N ASP A 81 -9.49 -5.21 -7.39
CA ASP A 81 -10.16 -4.00 -7.84
C ASP A 81 -10.80 -3.27 -6.65
N LEU A 82 -11.42 -4.02 -5.72
CA LEU A 82 -12.01 -3.47 -4.51
C LEU A 82 -10.95 -2.93 -3.54
N LEU A 83 -9.83 -3.64 -3.35
CA LEU A 83 -8.72 -3.19 -2.52
C LEU A 83 -8.11 -1.89 -3.05
N HIS A 84 -7.95 -1.77 -4.37
CA HIS A 84 -7.44 -0.56 -5.01
C HIS A 84 -8.44 0.60 -5.05
N SER A 85 -9.73 0.37 -4.76
CA SER A 85 -10.72 1.44 -4.68
C SER A 85 -10.49 2.39 -3.49
N THR A 86 -9.79 1.92 -2.46
CA THR A 86 -9.55 2.62 -1.19
C THR A 86 -8.06 2.78 -0.88
N ASN A 87 -7.20 1.88 -1.35
CA ASN A 87 -5.76 1.91 -1.09
C ASN A 87 -4.92 2.02 -2.37
N ASN A 88 -4.12 3.09 -2.46
CA ASN A 88 -3.15 3.27 -3.54
C ASN A 88 -2.03 2.21 -3.53
N PHE A 89 -1.57 1.80 -2.34
CA PHE A 89 -0.35 1.00 -2.18
C PHE A 89 -0.51 -0.20 -1.22
N PRO A 90 -1.42 -1.14 -1.51
CA PRO A 90 -1.60 -2.36 -0.71
C PRO A 90 -0.33 -3.19 -0.57
N GLU A 91 0.62 -3.12 -1.51
CA GLU A 91 1.90 -3.82 -1.42
C GLU A 91 2.79 -3.30 -0.28
N PHE A 92 2.63 -2.04 0.12
CA PHE A 92 3.37 -1.44 1.23
C PHE A 92 2.63 -1.73 2.53
N THR A 93 1.34 -1.41 2.60
CA THR A 93 0.52 -1.60 3.81
C THR A 93 0.43 -3.07 4.22
N GLY A 94 0.25 -3.99 3.28
CA GLY A 94 0.22 -5.45 3.54
C GLY A 94 1.53 -6.01 4.13
N ARG A 95 2.64 -5.26 4.03
CA ARG A 95 3.94 -5.60 4.62
C ARG A 95 4.23 -4.86 5.92
N ILE A 96 4.00 -3.54 5.94
CA ILE A 96 4.51 -2.67 7.01
C ILE A 96 3.44 -2.20 8.01
N CYS A 97 2.16 -2.27 7.65
CA CYS A 97 1.08 -1.80 8.52
C CYS A 97 1.10 -2.56 9.85
N PRO A 98 0.85 -1.89 10.99
CA PRO A 98 0.68 -2.55 12.29
C PRO A 98 -0.69 -3.25 12.44
N ALA A 99 -1.49 -3.30 11.37
CA ALA A 99 -2.79 -3.97 11.30
C ALA A 99 -3.81 -3.51 12.39
N PRO A 100 -4.10 -2.20 12.52
CA PRO A 100 -5.11 -1.73 13.47
C PRO A 100 -6.53 -2.27 13.15
N CYS A 101 -6.77 -2.64 11.89
CA CYS A 101 -7.98 -3.35 11.47
C CYS A 101 -8.14 -4.73 12.10
N GLU A 102 -7.04 -5.45 12.36
CA GLU A 102 -7.08 -6.74 13.07
C GLU A 102 -7.34 -6.52 14.56
N ALA A 103 -6.72 -5.51 15.17
CA ALA A 103 -6.99 -5.12 16.55
C ALA A 103 -8.46 -4.72 16.77
N ALA A 104 -9.06 -4.06 15.79
CA ALA A 104 -10.47 -3.64 15.80
C ALA A 104 -11.46 -4.74 15.36
N CYS A 105 -10.99 -5.92 14.93
CA CYS A 105 -11.86 -6.98 14.47
C CYS A 105 -12.77 -7.47 15.62
N THR A 106 -14.07 -7.61 15.39
CA THR A 106 -15.01 -8.11 16.43
C THR A 106 -14.62 -9.49 16.95
N LEU A 107 -14.04 -10.34 16.11
CA LEU A 107 -13.57 -11.66 16.53
C LEU A 107 -12.45 -11.57 17.57
N ASN A 108 -11.63 -10.52 17.52
CA ASN A 108 -10.53 -10.24 18.47
C ASN A 108 -11.02 -10.03 19.92
N ILE A 109 -12.32 -9.89 20.15
CA ILE A 109 -12.88 -9.74 21.51
C ILE A 109 -12.86 -11.08 22.25
N THR A 110 -13.12 -12.18 21.54
CA THR A 110 -13.33 -13.51 22.15
C THR A 110 -12.37 -14.58 21.63
N ASP A 111 -11.75 -14.36 20.47
CA ASP A 111 -10.81 -15.27 19.80
C ASP A 111 -9.78 -14.45 18.99
N GLU A 112 -8.98 -15.08 18.14
CA GLU A 112 -8.02 -14.40 17.29
C GLU A 112 -8.65 -13.74 16.05
N PRO A 113 -8.21 -12.55 15.61
CA PRO A 113 -8.79 -11.86 14.47
C PRO A 113 -8.49 -12.57 13.14
N VAL A 114 -9.23 -12.18 12.10
CA VAL A 114 -8.91 -12.53 10.70
C VAL A 114 -7.53 -11.95 10.34
N THR A 115 -6.69 -12.68 9.59
CA THR A 115 -5.37 -12.22 9.13
C THR A 115 -5.47 -11.26 7.94
N ILE A 116 -6.15 -10.14 8.16
CA ILE A 116 -6.49 -9.10 7.19
C ILE A 116 -5.24 -8.60 6.46
N LYS A 117 -4.14 -8.35 7.18
CA LYS A 117 -2.90 -7.85 6.58
C LYS A 117 -2.26 -8.86 5.62
N SER A 118 -2.29 -10.14 5.97
CA SER A 118 -1.72 -11.20 5.14
C SER A 118 -2.56 -11.45 3.90
N ILE A 119 -3.89 -11.35 4.00
CA ILE A 119 -4.80 -11.42 2.85
C ILE A 119 -4.62 -10.20 1.93
N GLU A 120 -4.52 -8.97 2.46
CA GLU A 120 -4.21 -7.76 1.69
C GLU A 120 -2.94 -7.93 0.86
N CYS A 121 -1.87 -8.43 1.49
CA CYS A 121 -0.58 -8.68 0.83
C CYS A 121 -0.70 -9.71 -0.30
N ALA A 122 -1.45 -10.80 -0.07
CA ALA A 122 -1.64 -11.84 -1.07
C ALA A 122 -2.42 -11.35 -2.30
N ILE A 123 -3.49 -10.56 -2.10
CA ILE A 123 -4.29 -9.99 -3.18
C ILE A 123 -3.41 -9.15 -4.12
N VAL A 124 -2.63 -8.22 -3.59
CA VAL A 124 -1.79 -7.32 -4.40
C VAL A 124 -0.63 -8.07 -5.05
N ASP A 125 0.01 -9.01 -4.36
CA ASP A 125 1.12 -9.77 -4.91
C ASP A 125 0.65 -10.64 -6.08
N ARG A 126 -0.50 -11.32 -5.95
CA ARG A 126 -1.14 -12.04 -7.06
C ARG A 126 -1.53 -11.11 -8.20
N GLY A 127 -2.09 -9.94 -7.89
CA GLY A 127 -2.43 -8.92 -8.89
C GLY A 127 -1.25 -8.49 -9.76
N TRP A 128 -0.05 -8.41 -9.18
CA TRP A 128 1.17 -8.16 -9.96
C TRP A 128 1.65 -9.38 -10.74
N GLN A 129 1.61 -10.57 -10.14
CA GLN A 129 2.04 -11.83 -10.79
C GLN A 129 1.21 -12.17 -12.02
N GLU A 130 -0.11 -11.98 -11.92
CA GLU A 130 -1.09 -12.23 -12.99
C GLU A 130 -1.15 -11.08 -14.01
N GLY A 131 -0.38 -10.00 -13.80
CA GLY A 131 -0.34 -8.86 -14.68
C GLY A 131 -1.64 -8.05 -14.71
N TRP A 132 -2.43 -8.07 -13.64
CA TRP A 132 -3.74 -7.41 -13.54
C TRP A 132 -3.66 -5.92 -13.22
N ILE A 133 -2.54 -5.48 -12.65
CA ILE A 133 -2.29 -4.09 -12.28
C ILE A 133 -1.67 -3.37 -13.48
N HIS A 134 -2.44 -2.47 -14.08
CA HIS A 134 -2.02 -1.67 -15.23
C HIS A 134 -1.98 -0.17 -14.89
N PRO A 135 -1.20 0.64 -15.65
CA PRO A 135 -1.29 2.09 -15.61
C PRO A 135 -2.72 2.57 -15.94
N GLN A 136 -3.30 3.42 -15.08
CA GLN A 136 -4.58 4.08 -15.32
C GLN A 136 -4.36 5.48 -15.89
N VAL A 137 -4.12 5.55 -17.20
CA VAL A 137 -3.91 6.84 -17.88
C VAL A 137 -5.23 7.60 -18.00
N SER A 138 -5.24 8.87 -17.63
CA SER A 138 -6.44 9.70 -17.76
C SER A 138 -6.78 9.94 -19.23
N ALA A 139 -8.05 9.71 -19.61
CA ALA A 139 -8.52 9.98 -20.98
C ALA A 139 -8.62 11.48 -21.29
N ARG A 140 -8.60 12.34 -20.27
CA ARG A 140 -8.75 13.79 -20.41
C ARG A 140 -7.60 14.51 -19.71
N SER A 141 -7.15 15.61 -20.30
CA SER A 141 -6.24 16.53 -19.62
C SER A 141 -7.03 17.69 -19.02
N THR A 142 -6.69 18.05 -17.80
CA THR A 142 -7.19 19.26 -17.13
C THR A 142 -6.42 20.52 -17.52
N GLY A 143 -5.27 20.38 -18.19
CA GLY A 143 -4.34 21.48 -18.47
C GLY A 143 -3.59 22.03 -17.24
N LYS A 144 -3.94 21.57 -16.03
CA LYS A 144 -3.34 22.04 -14.77
C LYS A 144 -2.01 21.37 -14.47
N ARG A 145 -1.04 22.13 -13.97
CA ARG A 145 0.28 21.66 -13.53
C ARG A 145 0.35 21.68 -12.02
N ILE A 146 0.69 20.54 -11.41
CA ILE A 146 0.77 20.40 -9.95
C ILE A 146 2.19 19.97 -9.56
N ALA A 147 2.79 20.68 -8.60
CA ALA A 147 4.05 20.29 -7.99
C ALA A 147 3.77 19.52 -6.70
N VAL A 148 4.42 18.37 -6.51
CA VAL A 148 4.38 17.58 -5.27
C VAL A 148 5.79 17.56 -4.69
N ILE A 149 5.94 18.01 -3.45
CA ILE A 149 7.25 18.13 -2.80
C ILE A 149 7.43 16.97 -1.81
N GLY A 150 8.39 16.11 -2.10
CA GLY A 150 8.67 14.87 -1.37
C GLY A 150 8.00 13.66 -2.02
N SER A 151 8.74 12.55 -2.09
CA SER A 151 8.27 11.30 -2.72
C SER A 151 8.02 10.16 -1.74
N GLY A 152 7.70 10.48 -0.49
CA GLY A 152 7.18 9.53 0.48
C GLY A 152 5.75 9.05 0.14
N PRO A 153 5.14 8.17 0.96
CA PRO A 153 3.81 7.60 0.70
C PRO A 153 2.74 8.66 0.38
N ALA A 154 2.72 9.77 1.13
CA ALA A 154 1.76 10.86 0.93
C ALA A 154 1.94 11.53 -0.44
N GLY A 155 3.18 11.87 -0.81
CA GLY A 155 3.50 12.48 -2.10
C GLY A 155 3.18 11.54 -3.27
N LEU A 156 3.50 10.25 -3.14
CA LEU A 156 3.19 9.25 -4.15
C LEU A 156 1.68 9.08 -4.35
N ALA A 157 0.91 8.94 -3.27
CA ALA A 157 -0.54 8.78 -3.35
C ALA A 157 -1.20 10.03 -3.97
N CYS A 158 -0.79 11.22 -3.52
CA CYS A 158 -1.24 12.49 -4.07
C CYS A 158 -0.93 12.58 -5.57
N ALA A 159 0.30 12.27 -5.97
CA ALA A 159 0.71 12.33 -7.36
C ALA A 159 -0.05 11.35 -8.25
N GLN A 160 -0.27 10.12 -7.78
CA GLN A 160 -1.01 9.10 -8.51
C GLN A 160 -2.46 9.52 -8.76
N GLN A 161 -3.15 9.97 -7.71
CA GLN A 161 -4.55 10.39 -7.84
C GLN A 161 -4.69 11.60 -8.76
N LEU A 162 -3.79 12.58 -8.65
CA LEU A 162 -3.80 13.77 -9.51
C LEU A 162 -3.50 13.43 -10.99
N ALA A 163 -2.57 12.51 -11.26
CA ALA A 163 -2.28 12.06 -12.61
C ALA A 163 -3.49 11.34 -13.24
N ARG A 164 -4.14 10.44 -12.49
CA ARG A 164 -5.38 9.76 -12.90
C ARG A 164 -6.54 10.73 -13.14
N ALA A 165 -6.60 11.83 -12.38
CA ALA A 165 -7.56 12.91 -12.62
C ALA A 165 -7.26 13.76 -13.86
N GLY A 166 -6.09 13.60 -14.50
CA GLY A 166 -5.71 14.29 -15.73
C GLY A 166 -4.86 15.54 -15.52
N HIS A 167 -4.27 15.72 -14.34
CA HIS A 167 -3.31 16.78 -14.07
C HIS A 167 -1.90 16.41 -14.54
N ARG A 168 -1.10 17.42 -14.89
CA ARG A 168 0.34 17.24 -15.15
C ARG A 168 1.07 17.34 -13.81
N VAL A 169 1.56 16.21 -13.32
CA VAL A 169 2.16 16.13 -11.98
C VAL A 169 3.68 16.01 -12.08
N LEU A 170 4.40 16.88 -11.38
CA LEU A 170 5.84 16.79 -11.18
C LEU A 170 6.14 16.59 -9.69
N VAL A 171 6.75 15.46 -9.36
CA VAL A 171 7.21 15.15 -7.99
C VAL A 171 8.67 15.58 -7.86
N PHE A 172 8.95 16.45 -6.91
CA PHE A 172 10.30 16.86 -6.54
C PHE A 172 10.78 16.03 -5.35
N GLU A 173 11.91 15.35 -5.50
CA GLU A 173 12.53 14.53 -4.47
C GLU A 173 13.95 15.02 -4.21
N LYS A 174 14.29 15.27 -2.95
CA LYS A 174 15.63 15.76 -2.58
C LYS A 174 16.70 14.69 -2.75
N ASN A 175 16.36 13.42 -2.52
CA ASN A 175 17.29 12.31 -2.61
C ASN A 175 17.45 11.82 -4.06
N ILE A 176 18.45 10.96 -4.26
CA ILE A 176 18.75 10.35 -5.56
C ILE A 176 17.70 9.33 -6.01
N ARG A 177 16.94 8.73 -5.07
CA ARG A 177 15.87 7.78 -5.37
C ARG A 177 14.58 8.16 -4.67
N VAL A 178 13.47 7.80 -5.31
CA VAL A 178 12.11 8.05 -4.82
C VAL A 178 11.69 7.03 -3.76
N GLY A 179 10.85 7.45 -2.82
CA GLY A 179 10.21 6.59 -1.81
C GLY A 179 10.29 7.12 -0.38
N GLY A 180 11.06 8.18 -0.12
CA GLY A 180 11.26 8.71 1.24
C GLY A 180 11.68 7.61 2.24
N LEU A 181 11.10 7.61 3.43
CA LEU A 181 11.41 6.60 4.46
C LEU A 181 11.01 5.16 4.08
N LEU A 182 10.10 4.94 3.12
CA LEU A 182 9.85 3.59 2.60
C LEU A 182 11.12 2.98 2.00
N ARG A 183 11.94 3.83 1.37
CA ARG A 183 13.21 3.44 0.76
C ARG A 183 14.38 3.56 1.72
N TYR A 184 14.49 4.69 2.42
CA TYR A 184 15.68 5.02 3.20
C TYR A 184 15.59 4.64 4.68
N GLY A 185 14.40 4.34 5.20
CA GLY A 185 14.20 4.00 6.61
C GLY A 185 13.85 2.53 6.84
N ILE A 186 12.90 1.98 6.09
CA ILE A 186 12.47 0.59 6.26
C ILE A 186 13.53 -0.36 5.66
N PRO A 187 14.01 -1.39 6.37
CA PRO A 187 14.96 -2.35 5.80
C PRO A 187 14.35 -3.26 4.73
N ASP A 188 15.18 -3.81 3.82
CA ASP A 188 14.72 -4.69 2.73
C ASP A 188 14.04 -5.96 3.22
N PHE A 189 14.51 -6.54 4.33
CA PHE A 189 13.94 -7.78 4.86
C PHE A 189 12.50 -7.62 5.38
N LYS A 190 12.06 -6.37 5.60
CA LYS A 190 10.66 -6.05 5.90
C LYS A 190 9.85 -5.72 4.65
N MET A 191 10.47 -5.06 3.68
CA MET A 191 9.83 -4.61 2.45
C MET A 191 10.90 -4.29 1.39
N ALA A 192 10.96 -5.13 0.37
CA ALA A 192 11.91 -5.04 -0.74
C ALA A 192 11.71 -3.74 -1.53
N LYS A 193 12.81 -3.07 -1.90
CA LYS A 193 12.72 -1.80 -2.65
C LYS A 193 12.22 -1.97 -4.08
N SER A 194 12.33 -3.17 -4.64
CA SER A 194 11.78 -3.51 -5.95
C SER A 194 10.27 -3.22 -6.04
N LEU A 195 9.54 -3.31 -4.93
CA LEU A 195 8.12 -2.95 -4.87
C LEU A 195 7.89 -1.45 -5.13
N ILE A 196 8.78 -0.60 -4.60
CA ILE A 196 8.75 0.84 -4.85
C ILE A 196 9.08 1.10 -6.32
N ASP A 197 10.13 0.47 -6.86
CA ASP A 197 10.53 0.64 -8.26
C ASP A 197 9.41 0.22 -9.23
N ARG A 198 8.74 -0.91 -8.95
CA ARG A 198 7.60 -1.39 -9.74
C ARG A 198 6.44 -0.41 -9.71
N ARG A 199 6.08 0.12 -8.53
CA ARG A 199 4.99 1.10 -8.41
C ARG A 199 5.35 2.42 -9.10
N MET A 200 6.59 2.88 -8.98
CA MET A 200 7.07 4.06 -9.68
C MET A 200 6.95 3.93 -11.19
N ALA A 201 7.36 2.80 -11.75
CA ALA A 201 7.25 2.56 -13.19
C ALA A 201 5.79 2.65 -13.67
N GLN A 202 4.86 2.08 -12.89
CA GLN A 202 3.43 2.17 -13.16
C GLN A 202 2.92 3.63 -13.09
N MET A 203 3.35 4.41 -12.09
CA MET A 203 2.99 5.83 -11.99
C MET A 203 3.61 6.71 -13.09
N GLN A 204 4.83 6.40 -13.54
CA GLN A 204 5.46 7.08 -14.68
C GLN A 204 4.67 6.83 -15.96
N ALA A 205 4.21 5.59 -16.18
CA ALA A 205 3.33 5.26 -17.29
C ALA A 205 1.95 5.94 -17.18
N GLU A 206 1.49 6.29 -15.97
CA GLU A 206 0.30 7.11 -15.73
C GLU A 206 0.53 8.62 -15.99
N GLY A 207 1.78 9.04 -16.24
CA GLY A 207 2.15 10.42 -16.57
C GLY A 207 2.74 11.22 -15.41
N VAL A 208 3.05 10.58 -14.27
CA VAL A 208 3.79 11.24 -13.18
C VAL A 208 5.26 11.41 -13.58
N VAL A 209 5.76 12.64 -13.51
CA VAL A 209 7.19 12.91 -13.72
C VAL A 209 7.88 13.02 -12.37
N PHE A 210 9.00 12.32 -12.20
CA PHE A 210 9.83 12.39 -11.00
C PHE A 210 11.11 13.16 -11.30
N ARG A 211 11.41 14.14 -10.45
CA ARG A 211 12.65 14.92 -10.48
C ARG A 211 13.38 14.73 -9.14
N THR A 212 14.34 13.83 -9.15
CA THR A 212 15.24 13.53 -8.02
C THR A 212 16.37 14.55 -7.92
N ASN A 213 17.13 14.54 -6.82
CA ASN A 213 18.17 15.55 -6.53
C ASN A 213 17.62 16.98 -6.68
N SER A 214 16.47 17.25 -6.08
CA SER A 214 15.79 18.54 -6.14
C SER A 214 15.20 18.87 -4.78
N HIS A 215 16.01 19.54 -3.97
CA HIS A 215 15.68 20.04 -2.64
C HIS A 215 15.01 21.42 -2.72
N VAL A 216 13.68 21.41 -2.68
CA VAL A 216 12.87 22.65 -2.64
C VAL A 216 13.18 23.43 -1.37
N GLY A 217 13.59 24.69 -1.54
CA GLY A 217 14.07 25.56 -0.47
C GLY A 217 15.60 25.73 -0.44
N GLU A 218 16.35 24.84 -1.09
CA GLU A 218 17.81 24.94 -1.23
C GLU A 218 18.23 25.15 -2.69
N ASP A 219 18.08 24.13 -3.54
CA ASP A 219 18.49 24.18 -4.96
C ASP A 219 17.32 24.45 -5.92
N VAL A 220 16.08 24.26 -5.45
CA VAL A 220 14.85 24.62 -6.18
C VAL A 220 14.14 25.75 -5.44
N SER A 221 13.98 26.89 -6.11
CA SER A 221 13.32 28.07 -5.56
C SER A 221 11.82 27.82 -5.32
N PRO A 222 11.30 28.01 -4.09
CA PRO A 222 9.86 27.91 -3.82
C PRO A 222 9.03 28.90 -4.65
N MET A 223 9.54 30.13 -4.86
CA MET A 223 8.88 31.15 -5.68
C MET A 223 8.71 30.69 -7.13
N SER A 224 9.70 29.97 -7.67
CA SER A 224 9.59 29.40 -9.01
C SER A 224 8.44 28.39 -9.11
N LEU A 225 8.16 27.63 -8.03
CA LEU A 225 7.05 26.68 -8.02
C LEU A 225 5.70 27.39 -8.00
N LEU A 226 5.57 28.47 -7.21
CA LEU A 226 4.34 29.26 -7.14
C LEU A 226 4.01 29.97 -8.46
N ILE A 227 5.02 30.35 -9.25
CA ILE A 227 4.83 30.96 -10.57
C ILE A 227 4.49 29.89 -11.62
N ASN A 228 5.13 28.72 -11.55
CA ASN A 228 5.06 27.71 -12.58
C ASN A 228 4.01 26.62 -12.34
N PHE A 229 3.37 26.54 -11.19
CA PHE A 229 2.37 25.50 -10.93
C PHE A 229 1.05 26.11 -10.48
N ASP A 230 -0.05 25.49 -10.90
CA ASP A 230 -1.39 25.89 -10.49
C ASP A 230 -1.64 25.55 -9.00
N ALA A 231 -0.97 24.52 -8.48
CA ALA A 231 -0.98 24.17 -7.07
C ALA A 231 0.31 23.45 -6.66
N VAL A 232 0.57 23.47 -5.35
CA VAL A 232 1.72 22.82 -4.72
C VAL A 232 1.26 21.99 -3.52
N ALA A 233 1.65 20.72 -3.48
CA ALA A 233 1.43 19.83 -2.33
C ALA A 233 2.73 19.64 -1.55
N LEU A 234 2.71 19.91 -0.25
CA LEU A 234 3.84 19.71 0.65
C LEU A 234 3.73 18.35 1.34
N SER A 235 4.70 17.46 1.08
CA SER A 235 4.75 16.10 1.62
C SER A 235 6.18 15.69 2.01
N GLY A 236 6.97 16.65 2.50
CA GLY A 236 8.39 16.47 2.85
C GLY A 236 8.67 15.62 4.09
N GLY A 237 7.64 15.24 4.86
CA GLY A 237 7.79 14.42 6.06
C GLY A 237 8.45 15.16 7.25
N CYS A 238 8.94 14.39 8.21
CA CYS A 238 9.61 14.88 9.42
C CYS A 238 10.92 14.11 9.60
N GLU A 239 12.03 14.70 9.13
CA GLU A 239 13.35 14.04 9.13
C GLU A 239 14.29 14.58 10.21
N GLN A 240 13.98 15.72 10.81
CA GLN A 240 14.81 16.30 11.86
C GLN A 240 14.69 15.43 13.13
N PRO A 241 15.76 14.76 13.58
CA PRO A 241 15.71 13.98 14.81
C PRO A 241 15.56 14.92 16.00
N ARG A 242 14.95 14.40 17.07
CA ARG A 242 14.96 15.07 18.37
C ARG A 242 16.33 14.87 19.01
N ASP A 243 16.84 15.93 19.64
CA ASP A 243 17.93 15.82 20.60
C ASP A 243 17.34 15.17 21.87
N LEU A 244 17.66 13.90 22.10
CA LEU A 244 17.10 13.04 23.17
C LEU A 244 18.18 12.71 24.20
#